data_AF-A0A7H9DZY0-F1
#
_entry.id   AF-A0A7H9DZY0-F1
#
_cell.length_a   1.000
_cell.length_b   1.000
_cell.length_c   1.000
_cell.angle_alpha   90.00
_cell.angle_beta   90.00
_cell.angle_gamma   90.00
#
_symmetry.space_group_name_H-M   'P 1'
#
loop_
_entity.id
_entity.type
_entity.pdbx_description
1 polymer ?
#
loop_
_entity_poly.entity_id
_entity_poly.type
_entity_poly.pdbx_seq_one_letter_code
_entity_poly.pdbx_strand_id
1 'polypeptide(L)'
;MLTIAIIDFGSQVTQLIARRVRELGVYSEVFSVDTDFPALLAQGKKIAAFILSGGPNSVSELQNIPKVVSDVLEINLKTGTPIMGICYGFQLLAHSFSSTVESDKAREYGHAQLQIVGESAITKGIWSVGQTACVWMSHSDSVVDNVPQGFNVVARSMNTQAIAFISNEERKIYGLQFHPEVSHTPEGRDILNSFLTTVGCARNWTVSSFLNTQIDDIRKTVGNGVVVAAISGGVDSSVASVLLHRAIGDQLKCVFVDTGLLRKGEVETVREFFVDKLKMSVSIVSAASLFIERLRGVVDPEEKRKIIGNTFIEVFEQEAKKLGDAQFLMQGTIYPDVIESGASGSGVKIKSHHNVGGLPENMNLSLVEPLRCLFKDEVRALGSELGLPDVILKRHPFPGPGLAVRIIGEVTEEKLQLLQEIDNIYISMLYESGLYHDIWQAFSVLIPARTVGVMGDSRTYGHVCCLRAVTSSDGMTADCFPFGEAKEKQLKFLEFLQKVSVAIVGSLPRVNRVVYDVTSKPPATIEWE
;
A
#
# COMPACT_ATOMS: atom_id res chain seq x y z
N MET A 1 4.60 -17.64 17.54
CA MET A 1 3.62 -18.49 16.82
C MET A 1 4.39 -19.43 15.89
N LEU A 2 3.74 -20.40 15.26
CA LEU A 2 4.35 -21.16 14.17
C LEU A 2 4.38 -20.23 12.93
N THR A 3 5.56 -20.00 12.35
CA THR A 3 5.76 -18.98 11.30
C THR A 3 6.11 -19.64 9.97
N ILE A 4 5.49 -19.19 8.87
CA ILE A 4 5.99 -19.42 7.50
C ILE A 4 7.08 -18.38 7.24
N ALA A 5 8.33 -18.82 7.10
CA ALA A 5 9.47 -17.94 6.85
C ALA A 5 9.64 -17.72 5.36
N ILE A 6 9.41 -16.49 4.88
CA ILE A 6 9.57 -16.11 3.48
C ILE A 6 10.91 -15.40 3.35
N ILE A 7 11.82 -15.91 2.55
CA ILE A 7 13.15 -15.31 2.36
C ILE A 7 13.11 -14.46 1.09
N ASP A 8 13.39 -13.17 1.26
CA ASP A 8 13.36 -12.19 0.17
C ASP A 8 14.71 -12.09 -0.55
N PHE A 9 14.77 -12.61 -1.77
CA PHE A 9 15.91 -12.46 -2.68
C PHE A 9 15.81 -11.21 -3.57
N GLY A 10 14.95 -10.25 -3.23
CA GLY A 10 14.78 -8.99 -3.95
C GLY A 10 13.68 -9.02 -5.00
N SER A 11 12.70 -9.93 -4.89
CA SER A 11 11.56 -9.95 -5.80
C SER A 11 10.58 -8.81 -5.51
N GLN A 12 10.10 -8.19 -6.59
CA GLN A 12 9.05 -7.16 -6.53
C GLN A 12 7.72 -7.70 -5.95
N VAL A 13 7.54 -9.02 -5.94
CA VAL A 13 6.30 -9.69 -5.51
C VAL A 13 6.47 -10.51 -4.23
N THR A 14 7.63 -10.44 -3.53
CA THR A 14 7.86 -11.23 -2.31
C THR A 14 6.76 -11.02 -1.26
N GLN A 15 6.26 -9.80 -1.08
CA GLN A 15 5.23 -9.60 -0.05
C GLN A 15 3.82 -9.90 -0.53
N LEU A 16 3.61 -10.10 -1.84
CA LEU A 16 2.40 -10.78 -2.30
C LEU A 16 2.36 -12.22 -1.81
N ILE A 17 3.50 -12.92 -1.74
CA ILE A 17 3.57 -14.25 -1.11
C ILE A 17 3.11 -14.16 0.34
N ALA A 18 3.67 -13.22 1.11
CA ALA A 18 3.30 -13.01 2.52
C ALA A 18 1.79 -12.69 2.66
N ARG A 19 1.26 -11.82 1.81
CA ARG A 19 -0.17 -11.50 1.74
C ARG A 19 -1.01 -12.74 1.46
N ARG A 20 -0.69 -13.55 0.44
CA ARG A 20 -1.46 -14.75 0.10
C ARG A 20 -1.47 -15.76 1.24
N VAL A 21 -0.35 -15.92 1.95
CA VAL A 21 -0.28 -16.78 3.14
C VAL A 21 -1.19 -16.26 4.26
N ARG A 22 -1.19 -14.93 4.51
CA ARG A 22 -2.09 -14.29 5.50
C ARG A 22 -3.56 -14.37 5.12
N GLU A 23 -3.90 -14.19 3.85
CA GLU A 23 -5.27 -14.37 3.31
C GLU A 23 -5.80 -15.80 3.46
N LEU A 24 -4.91 -16.78 3.65
CA LEU A 24 -5.25 -18.17 3.94
C LEU A 24 -5.28 -18.47 5.45
N GLY A 25 -5.14 -17.43 6.29
CA GLY A 25 -5.25 -17.50 7.74
C GLY A 25 -3.98 -17.98 8.44
N VAL A 26 -2.84 -18.00 7.75
CA VAL A 26 -1.56 -18.49 8.29
C VAL A 26 -0.59 -17.33 8.50
N TYR A 27 0.14 -17.37 9.61
CA TYR A 27 1.14 -16.34 9.92
C TYR A 27 2.40 -16.53 9.07
N SER A 28 2.88 -15.43 8.48
CA SER A 28 4.12 -15.39 7.72
C SER A 28 4.94 -14.16 8.06
N GLU A 29 6.26 -14.31 8.02
CA GLU A 29 7.21 -13.21 8.17
C GLU A 29 8.19 -13.22 7.00
N VAL A 30 8.59 -12.03 6.56
CA VAL A 30 9.60 -11.85 5.50
C VAL A 30 10.96 -11.61 6.15
N PHE A 31 11.95 -12.39 5.74
CA PHE A 31 13.32 -12.37 6.25
C PHE A 31 14.27 -11.94 5.14
N SER A 32 15.32 -11.20 5.50
CA SER A 32 16.39 -10.85 4.57
C SER A 32 17.31 -12.05 4.32
N VAL A 33 18.08 -11.99 3.22
CA VAL A 33 19.10 -12.99 2.89
C VAL A 33 20.22 -13.13 3.93
N ASP A 34 20.40 -12.12 4.79
CA ASP A 34 21.42 -12.09 5.84
C ASP A 34 20.95 -12.72 7.16
N THR A 35 19.71 -13.22 7.21
CA THR A 35 19.11 -13.77 8.43
C THR A 35 19.83 -15.04 8.88
N ASP A 36 20.30 -15.08 10.14
CA ASP A 36 20.84 -16.27 10.77
C ASP A 36 19.72 -17.14 11.37
N PHE A 37 19.20 -18.06 10.57
CA PHE A 37 18.14 -18.98 10.99
C PHE A 37 18.55 -19.90 12.15
N PRO A 38 19.78 -20.48 12.17
CA PRO A 38 20.24 -21.24 13.33
C PRO A 38 20.14 -20.45 14.65
N ALA A 39 20.56 -19.19 14.66
CA ALA A 39 20.45 -18.32 15.84
C ALA A 39 18.98 -18.05 16.22
N LEU A 40 18.11 -17.75 15.25
CA LEU A 40 16.68 -17.53 15.51
C LEU A 40 16.00 -18.77 16.11
N LEU A 41 16.29 -19.96 15.57
CA LEU A 41 15.76 -21.21 16.11
C LEU A 41 16.27 -21.47 17.53
N ALA A 42 17.56 -21.18 17.82
CA ALA A 42 18.12 -21.29 19.16
C ALA A 42 17.48 -20.33 20.17
N GLN A 43 17.01 -19.16 19.72
CA GLN A 43 16.23 -18.21 20.51
C GLN A 43 14.75 -18.63 20.69
N GLY A 44 14.36 -19.79 20.17
CA GLY A 44 13.02 -20.34 20.33
C GLY A 44 12.01 -19.95 19.25
N LYS A 45 12.45 -19.34 18.13
CA LYS A 45 11.59 -19.11 16.97
C LYS A 45 11.11 -20.47 16.42
N LYS A 46 9.81 -20.57 16.13
CA LYS A 46 9.21 -21.79 15.57
C LYS A 46 8.87 -21.59 14.10
N ILE A 47 9.61 -22.24 13.22
CA ILE A 47 9.39 -22.16 11.77
C ILE A 47 8.64 -23.41 11.31
N ALA A 48 7.54 -23.22 10.59
CA ALA A 48 6.72 -24.29 10.06
C ALA A 48 7.17 -24.75 8.68
N ALA A 49 7.57 -23.78 7.84
CA ALA A 49 8.04 -23.99 6.48
C ALA A 49 8.82 -22.77 6.00
N PHE A 50 9.61 -22.97 4.94
CA PHE A 50 10.31 -21.91 4.24
C PHE A 50 9.73 -21.69 2.85
N ILE A 51 9.63 -20.42 2.44
CA ILE A 51 9.37 -20.04 1.05
C ILE A 51 10.54 -19.18 0.56
N LEU A 52 11.24 -19.65 -0.47
CA LEU A 52 12.31 -18.91 -1.12
C LEU A 52 11.70 -18.09 -2.27
N SER A 53 11.73 -16.77 -2.17
CA SER A 53 11.11 -15.90 -3.18
C SER A 53 11.85 -15.92 -4.51
N GLY A 54 11.26 -15.28 -5.52
CA GLY A 54 12.00 -14.88 -6.72
C GLY A 54 13.05 -13.79 -6.41
N GLY A 55 13.76 -13.36 -7.44
CA GLY A 55 14.74 -12.29 -7.39
C GLY A 55 15.23 -11.93 -8.79
N PRO A 56 15.89 -10.78 -8.97
CA PRO A 56 16.40 -10.33 -10.27
C PRO A 56 17.71 -11.01 -10.69
N ASN A 57 18.38 -11.70 -9.76
CA ASN A 57 19.72 -12.24 -9.95
C ASN A 57 19.68 -13.54 -10.77
N SER A 58 20.80 -13.86 -11.42
CA SER A 58 21.01 -15.14 -12.08
C SER A 58 21.78 -16.10 -11.16
N VAL A 59 21.47 -17.40 -11.24
CA VAL A 59 22.25 -18.42 -10.51
C VAL A 59 23.63 -18.60 -11.13
N SER A 60 23.76 -18.35 -12.44
CA SER A 60 25.03 -18.46 -13.17
C SER A 60 26.10 -17.47 -12.70
N GLU A 61 25.69 -16.37 -12.08
CA GLU A 61 26.57 -15.30 -11.57
C GLU A 61 26.99 -15.53 -10.10
N LEU A 62 26.46 -16.57 -9.45
CA LEU A 62 26.78 -16.87 -8.06
C LEU A 62 28.18 -17.46 -7.94
N GLN A 63 29.02 -16.82 -7.12
CA GLN A 63 30.28 -17.42 -6.68
C GLN A 63 30.05 -18.50 -5.62
N ASN A 64 29.06 -18.30 -4.75
CA ASN A 64 28.65 -19.23 -3.71
C ASN A 64 27.13 -19.14 -3.54
N ILE A 65 26.52 -20.26 -3.13
CA ILE A 65 25.10 -20.29 -2.74
C ILE A 65 24.93 -19.39 -1.50
N PRO A 66 23.90 -18.53 -1.43
CA PRO A 66 23.63 -17.73 -0.24
C PRO A 66 23.56 -18.59 1.01
N LYS A 67 24.25 -18.19 2.09
CA LYS A 67 24.31 -18.96 3.36
C LYS A 67 22.92 -19.36 3.84
N VAL A 68 21.95 -18.45 3.75
CA VAL A 68 20.56 -18.68 4.14
C VAL A 68 19.92 -19.89 3.44
N VAL A 69 20.25 -20.16 2.17
CA VAL A 69 19.73 -21.33 1.44
C VAL A 69 20.33 -22.61 2.02
N SER A 70 21.62 -22.59 2.36
CA SER A 70 22.30 -23.72 3.01
C SER A 70 21.70 -24.01 4.38
N ASP A 71 21.49 -22.97 5.19
CA ASP A 71 20.85 -23.09 6.51
C ASP A 71 19.45 -23.71 6.40
N VAL A 72 18.63 -23.24 5.46
CA VAL A 72 17.28 -23.77 5.19
C VAL A 72 17.31 -25.24 4.80
N LEU A 73 18.21 -25.64 3.90
CA LEU A 73 18.35 -27.03 3.46
C LEU A 73 18.83 -27.95 4.59
N GLU A 74 19.73 -27.46 5.45
CA GLU A 74 20.18 -28.18 6.64
C GLU A 74 19.05 -28.37 7.66
N ILE A 75 18.25 -27.32 7.89
CA ILE A 75 17.07 -27.38 8.76
C ILE A 75 16.05 -28.38 8.20
N ASN A 76 15.76 -28.36 6.90
CA ASN A 76 14.90 -29.35 6.25
C ASN A 76 15.44 -30.78 6.46
N LEU A 77 16.75 -30.99 6.27
CA LEU A 77 17.35 -32.30 6.45
C LEU A 77 17.22 -32.82 7.89
N LYS A 78 17.40 -31.94 8.89
CA LYS A 78 17.34 -32.30 10.31
C LYS A 78 15.93 -32.48 10.85
N THR A 79 14.96 -31.71 10.35
CA THR A 79 13.63 -31.57 10.99
C THR A 79 12.46 -31.95 10.08
N GLY A 80 12.69 -32.12 8.77
CA GLY A 80 11.64 -32.31 7.78
C GLY A 80 10.81 -31.05 7.49
N THR A 81 11.28 -29.86 7.90
CA THR A 81 10.59 -28.59 7.66
C THR A 81 10.41 -28.36 6.15
N PRO A 82 9.18 -28.25 5.61
CA PRO A 82 8.92 -28.11 4.17
C PRO A 82 9.52 -26.85 3.55
N ILE A 83 9.84 -26.92 2.25
CA ILE A 83 10.40 -25.80 1.49
C ILE A 83 9.62 -25.62 0.17
N MET A 84 9.29 -24.39 -0.17
CA MET A 84 8.82 -24.00 -1.50
C MET A 84 9.78 -22.97 -2.10
N GLY A 85 10.34 -23.22 -3.27
CA GLY A 85 11.10 -22.22 -4.04
C GLY A 85 10.26 -21.67 -5.19
N ILE A 86 10.25 -20.35 -5.38
CA ILE A 86 9.51 -19.66 -6.44
C ILE A 86 10.50 -18.91 -7.33
N CYS A 87 10.43 -19.13 -8.65
CA CYS A 87 11.31 -18.54 -9.66
C CYS A 87 12.80 -18.67 -9.28
N TYR A 88 13.48 -17.58 -8.91
CA TYR A 88 14.87 -17.62 -8.44
C TYR A 88 15.09 -18.57 -7.25
N GLY A 89 14.16 -18.62 -6.30
CA GLY A 89 14.20 -19.56 -5.19
C GLY A 89 14.15 -21.03 -5.65
N PHE A 90 13.42 -21.33 -6.73
CA PHE A 90 13.44 -22.64 -7.36
C PHE A 90 14.79 -22.91 -8.03
N GLN A 91 15.36 -21.94 -8.75
CA GLN A 91 16.65 -22.08 -9.40
C GLN A 91 17.79 -22.32 -8.39
N LEU A 92 17.77 -21.62 -7.24
CA LEU A 92 18.69 -21.85 -6.13
C LEU A 92 18.57 -23.27 -5.56
N LEU A 93 17.35 -23.78 -5.40
CA LEU A 93 17.14 -25.17 -4.98
C LEU A 93 17.70 -26.13 -6.02
N ALA A 94 17.34 -25.97 -7.29
CA ALA A 94 17.82 -26.83 -8.36
C ALA A 94 19.36 -26.88 -8.40
N HIS A 95 20.01 -25.73 -8.32
CA HIS A 95 21.47 -25.62 -8.27
C HIS A 95 22.08 -26.32 -7.03
N SER A 96 21.46 -26.14 -5.86
CA SER A 96 21.90 -26.79 -4.61
C SER A 96 21.83 -28.33 -4.68
N PHE A 97 20.95 -28.88 -5.52
CA PHE A 97 20.84 -30.31 -5.80
C PHE A 97 21.56 -30.73 -7.09
N SER A 98 22.57 -29.96 -7.53
CA SER A 98 23.44 -30.25 -8.68
C SER A 98 22.72 -30.32 -10.04
N SER A 99 21.56 -29.68 -10.18
CA SER A 99 20.96 -29.45 -11.50
C SER A 99 21.64 -28.32 -12.25
N THR A 100 21.71 -28.46 -13.56
CA THR A 100 22.17 -27.40 -14.45
C THR A 100 21.06 -26.37 -14.63
N VAL A 101 21.33 -25.14 -14.20
CA VAL A 101 20.50 -23.96 -14.50
C VAL A 101 21.16 -23.23 -15.66
N GLU A 102 20.43 -23.05 -16.76
CA GLU A 102 20.96 -22.41 -17.94
C GLU A 102 20.32 -21.03 -18.14
N SER A 103 21.16 -20.02 -18.32
CA SER A 103 20.74 -18.68 -18.68
C SER A 103 20.35 -18.63 -20.15
N ASP A 104 19.32 -17.86 -20.47
CA ASP A 104 18.98 -17.38 -21.83
C ASP A 104 18.50 -18.40 -22.87
N LYS A 105 18.35 -19.68 -22.53
CA LYS A 105 17.83 -20.67 -23.49
C LYS A 105 16.30 -20.74 -23.57
N ALA A 106 15.61 -20.34 -22.50
CA ALA A 106 14.17 -20.56 -22.34
C ALA A 106 13.50 -19.41 -21.56
N ARG A 107 13.75 -18.16 -21.98
CA ARG A 107 13.18 -16.98 -21.30
C ARG A 107 11.66 -16.91 -21.51
N GLU A 108 10.92 -16.71 -20.42
CA GLU A 108 9.47 -16.52 -20.47
C GLU A 108 9.05 -15.36 -19.56
N TYR A 109 8.25 -14.45 -20.13
CA TYR A 109 7.69 -13.29 -19.44
C TYR A 109 6.20 -13.20 -19.75
N GLY A 110 5.37 -13.25 -18.72
CA GLY A 110 3.92 -13.17 -18.83
C GLY A 110 3.22 -14.52 -18.79
N HIS A 111 2.05 -14.60 -19.42
CA HIS A 111 1.25 -15.83 -19.44
C HIS A 111 1.94 -16.96 -20.22
N ALA A 112 2.04 -18.12 -19.59
CA ALA A 112 2.56 -19.34 -20.18
C ALA A 112 1.62 -20.52 -19.93
N GLN A 113 1.65 -21.51 -20.82
CA GLN A 113 0.95 -22.77 -20.64
C GLN A 113 1.91 -23.86 -20.18
N LEU A 114 1.54 -24.53 -19.10
CA LEU A 114 2.25 -25.70 -18.59
C LEU A 114 1.57 -26.97 -19.05
N GLN A 115 2.36 -27.97 -19.42
CA GLN A 115 1.90 -29.36 -19.54
C GLN A 115 2.16 -30.08 -18.22
N ILE A 116 1.12 -30.68 -17.65
CA ILE A 116 1.22 -31.44 -16.40
C ILE A 116 1.61 -32.88 -16.74
N VAL A 117 2.78 -33.31 -16.26
CA VAL A 117 3.40 -34.60 -16.60
C VAL A 117 3.57 -35.52 -15.39
N GLY A 118 3.33 -35.01 -14.19
CA GLY A 118 3.43 -35.77 -12.95
C GLY A 118 2.41 -35.32 -11.90
N GLU A 119 2.34 -36.07 -10.81
CA GLU A 119 1.50 -35.74 -9.66
C GLU A 119 2.34 -35.13 -8.53
N SER A 120 1.73 -34.25 -7.74
CA SER A 120 2.33 -33.74 -6.50
C SER A 120 1.27 -33.50 -5.43
N ALA A 121 1.66 -33.60 -4.16
CA ALA A 121 0.76 -33.34 -3.03
C ALA A 121 0.14 -31.94 -3.12
N ILE A 122 0.91 -30.92 -3.52
CA ILE A 122 0.45 -29.53 -3.55
C ILE A 122 -0.42 -29.17 -4.77
N THR A 123 -0.56 -30.08 -5.74
CA THR A 123 -1.44 -29.93 -6.90
C THR A 123 -2.55 -30.97 -6.96
N LYS A 124 -2.63 -31.84 -5.95
CA LYS A 124 -3.65 -32.89 -5.86
C LYS A 124 -5.06 -32.29 -5.84
N GLY A 125 -5.89 -32.69 -6.80
CA GLY A 125 -7.26 -32.18 -6.97
C GLY A 125 -7.34 -30.80 -7.64
N ILE A 126 -6.20 -30.21 -7.99
CA ILE A 126 -6.09 -28.95 -8.74
C ILE A 126 -5.73 -29.26 -10.20
N TRP A 127 -4.69 -30.07 -10.40
CA TRP A 127 -4.20 -30.48 -11.71
C TRP A 127 -4.27 -31.99 -11.89
N SER A 128 -4.49 -32.42 -13.13
CA SER A 128 -4.41 -33.82 -13.55
C SER A 128 -3.31 -34.02 -14.60
N VAL A 129 -2.65 -35.18 -14.57
CA VAL A 129 -1.64 -35.54 -15.57
C VAL A 129 -2.27 -35.53 -16.98
N GLY A 130 -1.60 -34.89 -17.93
CA GLY A 130 -2.09 -34.69 -19.30
C GLY A 130 -2.89 -33.41 -19.52
N GLN A 131 -3.26 -32.68 -18.45
CA GLN A 131 -3.92 -31.38 -18.56
C GLN A 131 -2.89 -30.26 -18.86
N THR A 132 -3.40 -29.11 -19.31
CA THR A 132 -2.67 -27.86 -19.35
C THR A 132 -3.10 -26.90 -18.23
N ALA A 133 -2.18 -26.07 -17.76
CA ALA A 133 -2.44 -25.03 -16.76
C ALA A 133 -1.89 -23.67 -17.23
N CYS A 134 -2.58 -22.58 -16.91
CA CYS A 134 -2.14 -21.22 -17.23
C CYS A 134 -1.43 -20.62 -16.01
N VAL A 135 -0.22 -20.11 -16.22
CA VAL A 135 0.59 -19.53 -15.14
C VAL A 135 1.28 -18.25 -15.59
N TRP A 136 1.77 -17.48 -14.61
CA TRP A 136 2.60 -16.32 -14.87
C TRP A 136 4.09 -16.62 -14.69
N MET A 137 4.86 -16.47 -15.76
CA MET A 137 6.32 -16.61 -15.80
C MET A 137 7.01 -15.24 -15.75
N SER A 138 8.15 -15.18 -15.09
CA SER A 138 9.04 -14.01 -15.11
C SER A 138 10.48 -14.43 -14.84
N HIS A 139 11.14 -15.03 -15.84
CA HIS A 139 12.50 -15.54 -15.68
C HIS A 139 13.34 -15.48 -16.96
N SER A 140 14.63 -15.24 -16.79
CA SER A 140 15.66 -15.40 -17.83
C SER A 140 16.28 -16.81 -17.81
N ASP A 141 16.46 -17.34 -16.61
CA ASP A 141 17.16 -18.60 -16.35
C ASP A 141 16.15 -19.74 -16.26
N SER A 142 16.54 -20.93 -16.70
CA SER A 142 15.67 -22.10 -16.72
C SER A 142 16.40 -23.37 -16.33
N VAL A 143 15.66 -24.30 -15.73
CA VAL A 143 16.11 -25.68 -15.51
C VAL A 143 15.62 -26.52 -16.68
N VAL A 144 16.52 -26.90 -17.59
CA VAL A 144 16.14 -27.56 -18.86
C VAL A 144 16.23 -29.08 -18.82
N ASP A 145 17.37 -29.64 -18.37
CA ASP A 145 17.69 -31.04 -18.67
C ASP A 145 17.85 -31.95 -17.43
N ASN A 146 18.55 -31.51 -16.39
CA ASN A 146 18.86 -32.37 -15.24
C ASN A 146 17.86 -32.18 -14.10
N VAL A 147 16.95 -33.13 -13.94
CA VAL A 147 16.09 -33.23 -12.76
C VAL A 147 16.99 -33.52 -11.54
N PRO A 148 16.91 -32.73 -10.46
CA PRO A 148 17.74 -32.98 -9.29
C PRO A 148 17.43 -34.35 -8.68
N GLN A 149 18.44 -35.04 -8.16
CA GLN A 149 18.26 -36.40 -7.65
C GLN A 149 17.21 -36.44 -6.53
N GLY A 150 16.25 -37.36 -6.63
CA GLY A 150 15.15 -37.50 -5.68
C GLY A 150 13.95 -36.58 -5.92
N PHE A 151 13.95 -35.83 -7.02
CA PHE A 151 12.79 -35.03 -7.44
C PHE A 151 12.06 -35.65 -8.63
N ASN A 152 10.75 -35.44 -8.67
CA ASN A 152 9.89 -35.74 -9.79
C ASN A 152 9.55 -34.44 -10.54
N VAL A 153 9.49 -34.50 -11.87
CA VAL A 153 8.99 -33.39 -12.69
C VAL A 153 7.47 -33.48 -12.72
N VAL A 154 6.80 -32.41 -12.31
CA VAL A 154 5.35 -32.33 -12.24
C VAL A 154 4.79 -31.56 -13.43
N ALA A 155 5.49 -30.52 -13.88
CA ALA A 155 5.07 -29.72 -15.03
C ALA A 155 6.26 -29.20 -15.85
N ARG A 156 6.05 -29.07 -17.16
CA ARG A 156 6.98 -28.44 -18.11
C ARG A 156 6.28 -27.31 -18.86
N SER A 157 7.03 -26.28 -19.23
CA SER A 157 6.54 -25.25 -20.12
C SER A 157 6.27 -25.84 -21.50
N MET A 158 5.11 -25.56 -22.09
CA MET A 158 4.81 -26.00 -23.45
C MET A 158 5.65 -25.27 -24.50
N ASN A 159 6.03 -24.02 -24.22
CA ASN A 159 6.78 -23.17 -25.15
C ASN A 159 8.25 -23.57 -25.23
N THR A 160 8.86 -23.82 -24.07
CA THR A 160 10.32 -23.99 -23.96
C THR A 160 10.72 -25.42 -23.59
N GLN A 161 9.78 -26.27 -23.19
CA GLN A 161 10.02 -27.60 -22.62
C GLN A 161 10.83 -27.61 -21.31
N ALA A 162 11.18 -26.43 -20.78
CA ALA A 162 11.87 -26.29 -19.51
C ALA A 162 11.01 -26.80 -18.35
N ILE A 163 11.68 -27.25 -17.30
CA ILE A 163 11.03 -27.74 -16.08
C ILE A 163 10.41 -26.54 -15.35
N ALA A 164 9.09 -26.57 -15.20
CA ALA A 164 8.33 -25.50 -14.56
C ALA A 164 7.93 -25.84 -13.11
N PHE A 165 7.87 -27.14 -12.78
CA PHE A 165 7.57 -27.59 -11.42
C PHE A 165 8.27 -28.92 -11.12
N ILE A 166 9.04 -28.96 -10.03
CA ILE A 166 9.57 -30.19 -9.40
C ILE A 166 9.01 -30.40 -8.00
N SER A 167 8.86 -31.66 -7.60
CA SER A 167 8.52 -32.04 -6.24
C SER A 167 9.43 -33.16 -5.70
N ASN A 168 9.79 -33.06 -4.43
CA ASN A 168 10.32 -34.15 -3.63
C ASN A 168 9.36 -34.36 -2.46
N GLU A 169 8.49 -35.36 -2.58
CA GLU A 169 7.42 -35.61 -1.60
C GLU A 169 7.95 -36.15 -0.27
N GLU A 170 9.09 -36.86 -0.28
CA GLU A 170 9.71 -37.40 0.92
C GLU A 170 10.26 -36.27 1.81
N ARG A 171 11.01 -35.33 1.19
CA ARG A 171 11.58 -34.17 1.88
C ARG A 171 10.65 -32.95 1.94
N LYS A 172 9.47 -33.03 1.29
CA LYS A 172 8.50 -31.93 1.13
C LYS A 172 9.14 -30.66 0.57
N ILE A 173 9.93 -30.81 -0.50
CA ILE A 173 10.57 -29.70 -1.21
C ILE A 173 9.88 -29.53 -2.57
N TYR A 174 9.40 -28.32 -2.84
CA TYR A 174 8.67 -27.98 -4.04
C TYR A 174 9.35 -26.80 -4.74
N GLY A 175 9.58 -26.89 -6.04
CA GLY A 175 10.22 -25.83 -6.83
C GLY A 175 9.35 -25.41 -7.99
N LEU A 176 8.89 -24.16 -8.00
CA LEU A 176 7.98 -23.57 -8.98
C LEU A 176 8.72 -22.49 -9.78
N GLN A 177 8.77 -22.61 -11.11
CA GLN A 177 9.36 -21.58 -11.97
C GLN A 177 8.42 -20.38 -12.17
N PHE A 178 7.12 -20.58 -11.97
CA PHE A 178 6.07 -19.59 -12.09
C PHE A 178 5.69 -18.97 -10.74
N HIS A 179 4.92 -17.88 -10.79
CA HIS A 179 4.50 -17.12 -9.61
C HIS A 179 3.06 -17.47 -9.19
N PRO A 180 2.83 -18.33 -8.17
CA PRO A 180 1.49 -18.62 -7.66
C PRO A 180 0.86 -17.48 -6.85
N GLU A 181 1.63 -16.46 -6.45
CA GLU A 181 1.20 -15.34 -5.62
C GLU A 181 0.43 -14.25 -6.38
N VAL A 182 0.59 -14.19 -7.70
CA VAL A 182 -0.05 -13.19 -8.57
C VAL A 182 -1.41 -13.66 -9.07
N SER A 183 -2.33 -12.73 -9.29
CA SER A 183 -3.68 -13.02 -9.81
C SER A 183 -3.69 -13.62 -11.22
N HIS A 184 -2.61 -13.44 -11.97
CA HIS A 184 -2.46 -13.97 -13.33
C HIS A 184 -2.27 -15.50 -13.39
N THR A 185 -2.00 -16.14 -12.25
CA THR A 185 -2.00 -17.60 -12.10
C THR A 185 -3.32 -18.00 -11.42
N PRO A 186 -4.35 -18.44 -12.16
CA PRO A 186 -5.70 -18.61 -11.62
C PRO A 186 -5.76 -19.58 -10.44
N GLU A 187 -5.06 -20.71 -10.53
CA GLU A 187 -5.00 -21.75 -9.48
C GLU A 187 -3.89 -21.51 -8.45
N GLY A 188 -3.19 -20.37 -8.51
CA GLY A 188 -2.04 -20.08 -7.64
C GLY A 188 -2.39 -20.04 -6.15
N ARG A 189 -3.57 -19.49 -5.82
CA ARG A 189 -4.11 -19.48 -4.45
C ARG A 189 -4.33 -20.91 -3.93
N ASP A 190 -4.83 -21.80 -4.77
CA ASP A 190 -5.14 -23.18 -4.39
C ASP A 190 -3.86 -23.99 -4.15
N ILE A 191 -2.82 -23.77 -4.97
CA ILE A 191 -1.49 -24.38 -4.80
C ILE A 191 -0.86 -23.94 -3.48
N LEU A 192 -0.87 -22.63 -3.18
CA LEU A 192 -0.38 -22.10 -1.91
C LEU A 192 -1.16 -22.68 -0.72
N ASN A 193 -2.50 -22.76 -0.85
CA ASN A 193 -3.36 -23.37 0.16
C ASN A 193 -3.04 -24.86 0.41
N SER A 194 -2.75 -25.62 -0.65
CA SER A 194 -2.36 -27.03 -0.55
C SER A 194 -0.99 -27.21 0.08
N PHE A 195 -0.02 -26.35 -0.25
CA PHE A 195 1.28 -26.30 0.43
C PHE A 195 1.11 -26.04 1.93
N LEU A 196 0.37 -24.99 2.31
CA LEU A 196 0.13 -24.67 3.73
C LEU A 196 -0.60 -25.79 4.46
N THR A 197 -1.48 -26.52 3.77
CA THR A 197 -2.14 -27.71 4.31
C THR A 197 -1.15 -28.86 4.53
N THR A 198 -0.20 -29.05 3.62
CA THR A 198 0.90 -30.04 3.73
C THR A 198 1.84 -29.73 4.89
N VAL A 199 2.04 -28.45 5.20
CA VAL A 199 2.79 -27.98 6.38
C VAL A 199 2.04 -28.26 7.68
N GLY A 200 0.71 -28.28 7.67
CA GLY A 200 -0.12 -28.53 8.86
C GLY A 200 -0.24 -27.31 9.78
N CYS A 201 -0.10 -26.09 9.24
CA CYS A 201 -0.25 -24.87 10.03
C CYS A 201 -1.70 -24.66 10.49
N ALA A 202 -1.87 -24.25 11.74
CA ALA A 202 -3.15 -23.75 12.23
C ALA A 202 -3.51 -22.44 11.51
N ARG A 203 -4.77 -22.30 11.08
CA ARG A 203 -5.29 -21.09 10.46
C ARG A 203 -5.81 -20.10 11.50
N ASN A 204 -4.96 -19.77 12.46
CA ASN A 204 -5.30 -18.93 13.60
C ASN A 204 -4.75 -17.51 13.48
N TRP A 205 -4.15 -17.17 12.33
CA TRP A 205 -3.71 -15.81 12.10
C TRP A 205 -4.95 -14.92 11.93
N THR A 206 -5.02 -13.93 12.80
CA THR A 206 -6.03 -12.88 12.80
C THR A 206 -5.33 -11.54 12.88
N VAL A 207 -5.99 -10.48 12.40
CA VAL A 207 -5.50 -9.11 12.52
C VAL A 207 -5.20 -8.76 13.99
N SER A 208 -5.99 -9.25 14.95
CA SER A 208 -5.76 -9.08 16.38
C SER A 208 -4.45 -9.73 16.87
N SER A 209 -4.10 -10.92 16.36
CA SER A 209 -2.84 -11.59 16.70
C SER A 209 -1.61 -10.85 16.16
N PHE A 210 -1.74 -10.28 14.96
CA PHE A 210 -0.73 -9.43 14.35
C PHE A 210 -0.54 -8.14 15.15
N LEU A 211 -1.64 -7.49 15.56
CA LEU A 211 -1.63 -6.28 16.38
C LEU A 211 -0.78 -6.46 17.65
N ASN A 212 -0.99 -7.55 18.39
CA ASN A 212 -0.22 -7.80 19.62
C ASN A 212 1.27 -8.01 19.34
N THR A 213 1.60 -8.72 18.26
CA THR A 213 3.00 -8.95 17.86
C THR A 213 3.70 -7.64 17.48
N GLN A 214 3.04 -6.80 16.68
CA GLN A 214 3.57 -5.49 16.32
C GLN A 214 3.75 -4.59 17.55
N ILE A 215 2.83 -4.61 18.51
CA ILE A 215 2.96 -3.85 19.75
C ILE A 215 4.24 -4.26 20.50
N ASP A 216 4.50 -5.56 20.62
CA ASP A 216 5.69 -6.06 21.31
C ASP A 216 6.98 -5.70 20.56
N ASP A 217 6.98 -5.77 19.24
CA ASP A 217 8.15 -5.41 18.44
C ASP A 217 8.43 -3.90 18.44
N ILE A 218 7.38 -3.06 18.44
CA ILE A 218 7.50 -1.61 18.64
C ILE A 218 8.13 -1.32 20.01
N ARG A 219 7.66 -1.98 21.08
CA ARG A 219 8.20 -1.80 22.44
C ARG A 219 9.68 -2.18 22.52
N LYS A 220 10.08 -3.28 21.88
CA LYS A 220 11.50 -3.71 21.84
C LYS A 220 12.36 -2.73 21.06
N THR A 221 11.86 -2.22 19.94
CA THR A 221 12.60 -1.33 19.04
C THR A 221 12.78 0.06 19.67
N VAL A 222 11.70 0.62 20.22
CA VAL A 222 11.69 1.96 20.79
C VAL A 222 12.30 1.98 22.20
N GLY A 223 12.09 0.92 22.99
CA GLY A 223 12.53 0.86 24.38
C GLY A 223 11.98 2.06 25.18
N ASN A 224 12.87 2.84 25.80
CA ASN A 224 12.54 4.05 26.54
C ASN A 224 12.64 5.33 25.69
N GLY A 225 12.86 5.21 24.38
CA GLY A 225 12.99 6.35 23.47
C GLY A 225 11.68 7.11 23.27
N VAL A 226 11.78 8.36 22.82
CA VAL A 226 10.64 9.20 22.43
C VAL A 226 10.47 9.13 20.92
N VAL A 227 9.23 8.92 20.48
CA VAL A 227 8.85 8.87 19.06
C VAL A 227 8.04 10.11 18.71
N VAL A 228 8.45 10.83 17.68
CA VAL A 228 7.67 11.93 17.11
C VAL A 228 6.92 11.45 15.87
N ALA A 229 5.69 11.91 15.71
CA ALA A 229 4.80 11.51 14.63
C ALA A 229 4.10 12.73 14.01
N ALA A 230 4.06 12.82 12.69
CA ALA A 230 3.18 13.76 11.99
C ALA A 230 1.82 13.10 11.74
N ILE A 231 0.75 13.66 12.31
CA ILE A 231 -0.62 13.25 11.97
C ILE A 231 -1.07 14.09 10.78
N SER A 232 -1.37 13.44 9.66
CA SER A 232 -1.92 14.10 8.46
C SER A 232 -3.44 14.00 8.35
N GLY A 233 -4.09 13.19 9.20
CA GLY A 233 -5.52 12.86 9.10
C GLY A 233 -5.85 11.82 8.00
N GLY A 234 -4.83 11.32 7.29
CA GLY A 234 -4.96 10.18 6.38
C GLY A 234 -5.10 8.85 7.13
N VAL A 235 -5.61 7.82 6.45
CA VAL A 235 -5.83 6.49 7.04
C VAL A 235 -4.54 5.92 7.64
N ASP A 236 -3.44 5.94 6.88
CA ASP A 236 -2.22 5.23 7.27
C ASP A 236 -1.52 5.90 8.46
N SER A 237 -1.38 7.23 8.43
CA SER A 237 -0.82 8.00 9.55
C SER A 237 -1.69 7.89 10.81
N SER A 238 -3.01 7.82 10.66
CA SER A 238 -3.95 7.62 11.78
C SER A 238 -3.78 6.24 12.40
N VAL A 239 -3.82 5.18 11.59
CA VAL A 239 -3.67 3.79 12.07
C VAL A 239 -2.30 3.59 12.72
N ALA A 240 -1.22 4.07 12.09
CA ALA A 240 0.12 4.00 12.65
C ALA A 240 0.24 4.75 13.98
N SER A 241 -0.34 5.95 14.09
CA SER A 241 -0.30 6.74 15.33
C SER A 241 -1.05 6.06 16.47
N VAL A 242 -2.24 5.51 16.21
CA VAL A 242 -3.03 4.79 17.23
C VAL A 242 -2.33 3.48 17.64
N LEU A 243 -1.72 2.77 16.68
CA LEU A 243 -0.94 1.58 16.95
C LEU A 243 0.26 1.88 17.88
N LEU A 244 1.04 2.92 17.57
CA LEU A 244 2.15 3.34 18.44
C LEU A 244 1.64 3.80 19.80
N HIS A 245 0.56 4.59 19.86
CA HIS A 245 0.02 5.03 21.15
C HIS A 245 -0.38 3.84 22.04
N ARG A 246 -0.99 2.80 21.45
CA ARG A 246 -1.30 1.57 22.18
C ARG A 246 -0.06 0.80 22.65
N ALA A 247 1.04 0.90 21.90
CA ALA A 247 2.29 0.24 22.24
C ALA A 247 3.10 0.97 23.33
N ILE A 248 3.30 2.28 23.18
CA ILE A 248 4.27 3.09 23.95
C ILE A 248 3.64 4.28 24.69
N GLY A 249 2.33 4.48 24.60
CA GLY A 249 1.59 5.49 25.37
C GLY A 249 2.14 6.91 25.18
N ASP A 250 2.58 7.52 26.27
CA ASP A 250 3.03 8.92 26.35
C ASP A 250 4.39 9.17 25.71
N GLN A 251 5.15 8.12 25.37
CA GLN A 251 6.39 8.23 24.60
C GLN A 251 6.14 8.68 23.16
N LEU A 252 4.91 8.52 22.66
CA LEU A 252 4.50 9.05 21.36
C LEU A 252 4.09 10.51 21.50
N LYS A 253 4.80 11.39 20.78
CA LYS A 253 4.46 12.81 20.65
C LYS A 253 4.02 13.09 19.23
N CYS A 254 2.74 13.41 19.05
CA CYS A 254 2.17 13.70 17.76
C CYS A 254 2.14 15.21 17.51
N VAL A 255 2.41 15.60 16.26
CA VAL A 255 2.24 16.98 15.77
C VAL A 255 1.21 16.94 14.66
N PHE A 256 0.20 17.81 14.76
CA PHE A 256 -0.77 18.07 13.71
C PHE A 256 -0.62 19.54 13.30
N VAL A 257 -0.19 19.78 12.06
CA VAL A 257 -0.01 21.14 11.52
C VAL A 257 -1.27 21.54 10.78
N ASP A 258 -2.00 22.51 11.31
CA ASP A 258 -3.08 23.17 10.58
C ASP A 258 -2.45 24.13 9.55
N THR A 259 -2.45 23.69 8.30
CA THR A 259 -1.92 24.43 7.16
C THR A 259 -2.88 25.51 6.66
N GLY A 260 -4.12 25.55 7.14
CA GLY A 260 -5.20 26.37 6.56
C GLY A 260 -5.71 25.87 5.20
N LEU A 261 -5.10 24.82 4.64
CA LEU A 261 -5.46 24.22 3.35
C LEU A 261 -6.32 22.95 3.52
N LEU A 262 -6.80 22.70 4.73
CA LEU A 262 -7.60 21.54 5.10
C LEU A 262 -9.09 21.75 4.77
N ARG A 263 -9.89 20.68 4.88
CA ARG A 263 -11.36 20.77 4.78
C ARG A 263 -11.94 21.50 6.00
N LYS A 264 -13.17 21.99 5.86
CA LYS A 264 -13.91 22.60 6.96
C LYS A 264 -14.10 21.60 8.11
N GLY A 265 -13.85 22.02 9.35
CA GLY A 265 -14.06 21.19 10.55
C GLY A 265 -13.01 20.10 10.77
N GLU A 266 -11.94 20.07 9.97
CA GLU A 266 -10.94 19.01 10.01
C GLU A 266 -10.13 19.02 11.32
N VAL A 267 -9.71 20.22 11.75
CA VAL A 267 -8.91 20.41 12.97
C VAL A 267 -9.70 19.96 14.20
N GLU A 268 -10.98 20.31 14.24
CA GLU A 268 -11.92 19.92 15.28
C GLU A 268 -12.10 18.40 15.31
N THR A 269 -12.32 17.79 14.14
CA THR A 269 -12.46 16.33 14.02
C THR A 269 -11.22 15.58 14.53
N VAL A 270 -10.02 16.07 14.18
CA VAL A 270 -8.75 15.51 14.65
C VAL A 270 -8.60 15.70 16.16
N ARG A 271 -8.93 16.88 16.70
CA ARG A 271 -8.89 17.14 18.15
C ARG A 271 -9.83 16.21 18.91
N GLU A 272 -11.10 16.16 18.51
CA GLU A 272 -12.12 15.34 19.17
C GLU A 272 -11.74 13.85 19.19
N PHE A 273 -11.16 13.36 18.10
CA PHE A 273 -10.79 11.95 18.00
C PHE A 273 -9.49 11.62 18.73
N PHE A 274 -8.38 12.28 18.37
CA PHE A 274 -7.07 11.91 18.88
C PHE A 274 -6.82 12.43 20.30
N VAL A 275 -7.24 13.67 20.59
CA VAL A 275 -7.01 14.29 21.91
C VAL A 275 -8.13 13.91 22.87
N ASP A 276 -9.40 14.12 22.50
CA ASP A 276 -10.48 14.00 23.48
C ASP A 276 -10.90 12.55 23.74
N LYS A 277 -11.04 11.74 22.69
CA LYS A 277 -11.42 10.31 22.82
C LYS A 277 -10.24 9.40 23.13
N LEU A 278 -9.16 9.49 22.36
CA LEU A 278 -8.00 8.60 22.52
C LEU A 278 -6.98 9.07 23.56
N LYS A 279 -7.10 10.31 24.07
CA LYS A 279 -6.17 10.88 25.07
C LYS A 279 -4.70 10.86 24.62
N MET A 280 -4.47 11.00 23.31
CA MET A 280 -3.12 11.04 22.75
C MET A 280 -2.48 12.41 22.96
N SER A 281 -1.15 12.42 23.14
CA SER A 281 -0.34 13.64 23.21
C SER A 281 -0.17 14.26 21.81
N VAL A 282 -1.15 15.05 21.36
CA VAL A 282 -1.12 15.76 20.07
C VAL A 282 -0.94 17.26 20.25
N SER A 283 0.14 17.81 19.70
CA SER A 283 0.35 19.25 19.55
C SER A 283 -0.33 19.73 18.26
N ILE A 284 -1.41 20.50 18.39
CA ILE A 284 -2.10 21.13 17.26
C ILE A 284 -1.50 22.51 17.04
N VAL A 285 -0.89 22.69 15.87
CA VAL A 285 -0.09 23.88 15.54
C VAL A 285 -0.79 24.65 14.43
N SER A 286 -1.23 25.87 14.75
CA SER A 286 -1.87 26.76 13.77
C SER A 286 -0.80 27.47 12.94
N ALA A 287 -0.63 27.04 11.68
CA ALA A 287 0.30 27.63 10.72
C ALA A 287 -0.39 28.26 9.49
N ALA A 288 -1.73 28.30 9.46
CA ALA A 288 -2.51 28.77 8.32
C ALA A 288 -2.03 30.10 7.71
N SER A 289 -1.76 31.11 8.53
CA SER A 289 -1.28 32.43 8.07
C SER A 289 0.06 32.34 7.32
N LEU A 290 0.98 31.49 7.79
CA LEU A 290 2.29 31.30 7.16
C LEU A 290 2.17 30.66 5.78
N PHE A 291 1.31 29.64 5.65
CA PHE A 291 1.07 28.99 4.36
C PHE A 291 0.41 29.95 3.36
N ILE A 292 -0.62 30.69 3.78
CA ILE A 292 -1.32 31.66 2.92
C ILE A 292 -0.37 32.79 2.49
N GLU A 293 0.49 33.27 3.39
CA GLU A 293 1.48 34.30 3.06
C GLU A 293 2.47 33.82 2.00
N ARG A 294 3.03 32.61 2.16
CA ARG A 294 4.00 32.04 1.21
C ARG A 294 3.39 31.66 -0.14
N LEU A 295 2.09 31.39 -0.19
CA LEU A 295 1.37 31.06 -1.43
C LEU A 295 0.87 32.30 -2.19
N ARG A 296 1.06 33.51 -1.65
CA ARG A 296 0.60 34.75 -2.29
C ARG A 296 1.28 34.94 -3.65
N GLY A 297 0.48 35.20 -4.68
CA GLY A 297 0.94 35.36 -6.06
C GLY A 297 1.41 34.08 -6.76
N VAL A 298 1.39 32.92 -6.09
CA VAL A 298 1.83 31.65 -6.68
C VAL A 298 0.69 31.02 -7.47
N VAL A 299 0.92 30.81 -8.77
CA VAL A 299 -0.05 30.25 -9.71
C VAL A 299 0.38 28.87 -10.18
N ASP A 300 1.68 28.64 -10.34
CA ASP A 300 2.24 27.37 -10.82
C ASP A 300 1.99 26.22 -9.83
N PRO A 301 1.35 25.12 -10.26
CA PRO A 301 1.04 23.99 -9.39
C PRO A 301 2.25 23.33 -8.71
N GLU A 302 3.36 23.18 -9.43
CA GLU A 302 4.57 22.54 -8.92
C GLU A 302 5.26 23.44 -7.88
N GLU A 303 5.26 24.75 -8.12
CA GLU A 303 5.73 25.73 -7.16
C GLU A 303 4.88 25.73 -5.88
N LYS A 304 3.54 25.69 -6.00
CA LYS A 304 2.63 25.53 -4.84
C LYS A 304 3.01 24.29 -4.03
N ARG A 305 3.19 23.14 -4.69
CA ARG A 305 3.55 21.86 -4.05
C ARG A 305 4.87 21.97 -3.27
N LYS A 306 5.90 22.56 -3.89
CA LYS A 306 7.22 22.77 -3.25
C LYS A 306 7.13 23.69 -2.04
N ILE A 307 6.43 24.82 -2.16
CA ILE A 307 6.27 25.78 -1.07
C ILE A 307 5.54 25.14 0.11
N ILE A 308 4.45 24.41 -0.14
CA ILE A 308 3.67 23.73 0.90
C ILE A 308 4.52 22.65 1.57
N GLY A 309 5.20 21.80 0.80
CA GLY A 309 6.06 20.75 1.34
C GLY A 309 7.18 21.30 2.22
N ASN A 310 7.91 22.31 1.75
CA ASN A 310 9.01 22.94 2.49
C ASN A 310 8.51 23.62 3.77
N THR A 311 7.40 24.36 3.68
CA THR A 311 6.81 25.06 4.83
C THR A 311 6.31 24.07 5.87
N PHE A 312 5.72 22.94 5.45
CA PHE A 312 5.31 21.88 6.37
C PHE A 312 6.49 21.27 7.12
N ILE A 313 7.58 20.95 6.41
CA ILE A 313 8.79 20.39 7.02
C ILE A 313 9.38 21.38 8.04
N GLU A 314 9.48 22.65 7.67
CA GLU A 314 9.99 23.70 8.56
C GLU A 314 9.17 23.83 9.85
N VAL A 315 7.83 23.90 9.74
CA VAL A 315 6.95 23.99 10.91
C VAL A 315 7.02 22.71 11.74
N PHE A 316 7.01 21.54 11.11
CA PHE A 316 7.11 20.26 11.80
C PHE A 316 8.42 20.14 12.58
N GLU A 317 9.56 20.55 12.00
CA GLU A 317 10.86 20.54 12.67
C GLU A 317 10.90 21.49 13.87
N GLN A 318 10.36 22.70 13.72
CA GLN A 318 10.30 23.67 14.82
C GLN A 318 9.51 23.12 16.00
N GLU A 319 8.43 22.37 15.74
CA GLU A 319 7.57 21.78 16.75
C GLU A 319 8.15 20.49 17.33
N ALA A 320 8.76 19.65 16.50
CA ALA A 320 9.45 18.44 16.94
C ALA A 320 10.58 18.77 17.93
N LYS A 321 11.37 19.84 17.67
CA LYS A 321 12.42 20.31 18.59
C LYS A 321 11.90 20.75 19.96
N LYS A 322 10.65 21.24 20.03
CA LYS A 322 10.02 21.65 21.31
C LYS A 322 9.55 20.45 22.13
N LEU A 323 9.33 19.30 21.50
CA LEU A 323 8.78 18.10 22.13
C LEU A 323 9.85 17.21 22.80
N GLY A 324 11.12 17.61 22.76
CA GLY A 324 12.26 16.95 23.41
C GLY A 324 13.24 16.30 22.43
N ASP A 325 14.28 15.64 22.97
CA ASP A 325 15.22 14.85 22.18
C ASP A 325 14.56 13.56 21.68
N ALA A 326 13.74 13.70 20.64
CA ALA A 326 13.21 12.58 19.90
C ALA A 326 14.36 11.73 19.35
N GLN A 327 14.26 10.42 19.47
CA GLN A 327 15.21 9.47 18.89
C GLN A 327 14.64 8.81 17.64
N PHE A 328 13.31 8.82 17.52
CA PHE A 328 12.59 8.11 16.49
C PHE A 328 11.57 9.01 15.79
N LEU A 329 11.39 8.78 14.50
CA LEU A 329 10.34 9.37 13.68
C LEU A 329 9.41 8.29 13.16
N MET A 330 8.11 8.43 13.42
CA MET A 330 7.09 7.55 12.87
C MET A 330 6.75 7.93 11.43
N GLN A 331 6.69 6.93 10.56
CA GLN A 331 6.11 7.07 9.23
C GLN A 331 5.01 6.01 9.00
N GLY A 332 3.91 6.44 8.39
CA GLY A 332 2.79 5.59 8.01
C GLY A 332 3.03 4.78 6.73
N THR A 333 4.29 4.55 6.35
CA THR A 333 4.68 3.87 5.11
C THR A 333 4.03 2.49 5.04
N ILE A 334 3.36 2.21 3.92
CA ILE A 334 2.76 0.90 3.64
C ILE A 334 3.54 0.17 2.54
N TYR A 335 3.29 -1.13 2.38
CA TYR A 335 4.07 -1.94 1.44
C TYR A 335 4.07 -1.42 -0.02
N PRO A 336 2.94 -0.96 -0.59
CA PRO A 336 2.95 -0.32 -1.91
C PRO A 336 3.99 0.81 -2.04
N ASP A 337 4.18 1.63 -1.00
CA ASP A 337 5.15 2.72 -1.00
C ASP A 337 6.60 2.21 -1.00
N VAL A 338 6.85 1.08 -0.36
CA VAL A 338 8.16 0.41 -0.33
C VAL A 338 8.51 -0.12 -1.71
N ILE A 339 7.54 -0.66 -2.47
CA ILE A 339 7.78 -1.08 -3.86
C ILE A 339 8.09 0.12 -4.74
N GLU A 340 7.29 1.20 -4.64
CA GLU A 340 7.50 2.40 -5.46
C GLU A 340 8.88 3.04 -5.20
N SER A 341 9.33 3.03 -3.94
CA SER A 341 10.67 3.51 -3.57
C SER A 341 11.80 2.52 -3.90
N GLY A 342 11.59 1.22 -3.73
CA GLY A 342 12.57 0.15 -3.94
C GLY A 342 12.75 -0.30 -5.39
N ALA A 343 11.80 -0.02 -6.29
CA ALA A 343 11.90 -0.31 -7.72
C ALA A 343 12.96 0.53 -8.46
N SER A 344 13.68 1.41 -7.74
CA SER A 344 14.69 2.32 -8.28
C SER A 344 16.13 1.77 -8.20
N GLY A 345 16.31 0.46 -8.45
CA GLY A 345 17.62 -0.11 -8.78
C GLY A 345 18.06 0.18 -10.22
N SER A 346 17.13 0.50 -11.13
CA SER A 346 17.44 0.75 -12.57
C SER A 346 16.36 1.50 -13.36
N GLY A 347 15.54 2.34 -12.71
CA GLY A 347 14.47 3.09 -13.37
C GLY A 347 14.17 4.41 -12.66
N VAL A 348 13.97 5.46 -13.46
CA VAL A 348 13.71 6.87 -13.08
C VAL A 348 12.86 7.00 -11.81
N LYS A 349 13.31 7.85 -10.87
CA LYS A 349 12.60 8.22 -9.63
C LYS A 349 11.23 8.83 -9.97
N ILE A 350 10.20 7.99 -10.05
CA ILE A 350 8.82 8.43 -10.20
C ILE A 350 8.20 8.43 -8.80
N LYS A 351 7.88 9.65 -8.32
CA LYS A 351 7.33 10.04 -7.00
C LYS A 351 8.36 10.30 -5.89
N SER A 352 8.94 11.49 -5.92
CA SER A 352 9.78 12.04 -4.84
C SER A 352 9.01 12.61 -3.63
N HIS A 353 7.67 12.61 -3.61
CA HIS A 353 6.94 13.55 -2.72
C HIS A 353 5.75 13.01 -1.92
N HIS A 354 5.67 11.70 -1.61
CA HIS A 354 4.53 11.21 -0.81
C HIS A 354 4.81 10.60 0.57
N ASN A 355 6.06 10.25 0.91
CA ASN A 355 6.42 9.88 2.29
C ASN A 355 7.62 10.69 2.73
N VAL A 356 7.38 11.85 3.36
CA VAL A 356 8.35 12.76 4.03
C VAL A 356 9.81 12.62 3.53
N GLY A 357 10.01 12.57 2.21
CA GLY A 357 11.30 12.33 1.56
C GLY A 357 12.16 13.59 1.50
N GLY A 358 11.81 14.57 2.33
CA GLY A 358 12.46 15.86 2.45
C GLY A 358 12.90 16.15 3.88
N LEU A 359 12.98 15.15 4.76
CA LEU A 359 13.70 15.34 6.03
C LEU A 359 15.15 15.68 5.66
N PRO A 360 15.70 16.82 6.10
CA PRO A 360 17.09 17.15 5.86
C PRO A 360 17.99 16.04 6.40
N GLU A 361 19.14 15.81 5.76
CA GLU A 361 20.18 14.86 6.23
C GLU A 361 20.62 15.11 7.69
N ASN A 362 20.25 16.27 8.26
CA ASN A 362 20.62 16.73 9.60
C ASN A 362 19.71 16.23 10.74
N MET A 363 18.66 15.45 10.47
CA MET A 363 17.87 14.83 11.56
C MET A 363 18.44 13.45 11.92
N ASN A 364 19.14 13.38 13.06
CA ASN A 364 19.64 12.13 13.67
C ASN A 364 18.48 11.29 14.28
N LEU A 365 17.42 11.01 13.52
CA LEU A 365 16.26 10.22 13.95
C LEU A 365 16.24 8.86 13.27
N SER A 366 15.96 7.81 14.04
CA SER A 366 15.71 6.46 13.51
C SER A 366 14.25 6.32 13.06
N LEU A 367 14.00 5.67 11.93
CA LEU A 367 12.63 5.50 11.42
C LEU A 367 11.89 4.35 12.12
N VAL A 368 10.61 4.57 12.41
CA VAL A 368 9.68 3.54 12.89
C VAL A 368 8.50 3.46 11.93
N GLU A 369 8.44 2.37 11.16
CA GLU A 369 7.46 2.16 10.08
C GLU A 369 6.59 0.93 10.40
N PRO A 370 5.60 1.05 11.30
CA PRO A 370 4.88 -0.11 11.83
C PRO A 370 3.95 -0.78 10.81
N LEU A 371 3.62 -0.11 9.70
CA LEU A 371 2.71 -0.58 8.64
C LEU A 371 3.46 -1.05 7.38
N ARG A 372 4.79 -1.06 7.39
CA ARG A 372 5.65 -1.28 6.20
C ARG A 372 5.36 -2.57 5.43
N CYS A 373 4.87 -3.61 6.12
CA CYS A 373 4.58 -4.93 5.54
C CYS A 373 3.10 -5.16 5.21
N LEU A 374 2.26 -4.12 5.34
CA LEU A 374 0.81 -4.21 5.16
C LEU A 374 0.36 -3.56 3.87
N PHE A 375 -0.70 -4.13 3.30
CA PHE A 375 -1.46 -3.53 2.21
C PHE A 375 -2.58 -2.63 2.75
N LYS A 376 -3.15 -1.79 1.88
CA LYS A 376 -4.13 -0.75 2.26
C LYS A 376 -5.40 -1.31 2.92
N ASP A 377 -5.86 -2.45 2.45
CA ASP A 377 -6.98 -3.21 3.02
C ASP A 377 -6.65 -3.79 4.39
N GLU A 378 -5.44 -4.33 4.58
CA GLU A 378 -4.97 -4.80 5.89
C GLU A 378 -4.82 -3.65 6.90
N VAL A 379 -4.35 -2.48 6.47
CA VAL A 379 -4.27 -1.27 7.31
C VAL A 379 -5.67 -0.81 7.74
N ARG A 380 -6.66 -0.86 6.85
CA ARG A 380 -8.06 -0.54 7.20
C ARG A 380 -8.64 -1.54 8.20
N ALA A 381 -8.39 -2.83 8.00
CA ALA A 381 -8.82 -3.87 8.94
C ALA A 381 -8.16 -3.70 10.31
N LEU A 382 -6.86 -3.40 10.35
CA LEU A 382 -6.12 -3.10 11.58
C LEU A 382 -6.67 -1.85 12.28
N GLY A 383 -6.99 -0.80 11.52
CA GLY A 383 -7.60 0.39 12.06
C GLY A 383 -8.96 0.13 12.71
N SER A 384 -9.78 -0.73 12.10
CA SER A 384 -11.07 -1.15 12.67
C SER A 384 -10.88 -1.88 14.00
N GLU A 385 -9.92 -2.80 14.07
CA GLU A 385 -9.57 -3.52 15.30
C GLU A 385 -9.02 -2.60 16.40
N LEU A 386 -8.31 -1.54 16.02
CA LEU A 386 -7.82 -0.48 16.93
C LEU A 386 -8.93 0.47 17.41
N GLY A 387 -10.17 0.32 16.92
CA GLY A 387 -11.31 1.15 17.30
C GLY A 387 -11.40 2.48 16.54
N LEU A 388 -10.72 2.62 15.40
CA LEU A 388 -10.91 3.80 14.56
C LEU A 388 -12.31 3.79 13.92
N PRO A 389 -13.01 4.93 13.88
CA PRO A 389 -14.33 5.02 13.28
C PRO A 389 -14.23 4.84 11.75
N ASP A 390 -15.28 4.25 11.18
CA ASP A 390 -15.43 4.06 9.74
C ASP A 390 -15.25 5.35 8.93
N VAL A 391 -15.63 6.49 9.50
CA VAL A 391 -15.47 7.82 8.89
C VAL A 391 -13.99 8.14 8.59
N ILE A 392 -13.06 7.67 9.42
CA ILE A 392 -11.62 7.83 9.16
C ILE A 392 -11.13 6.76 8.18
N LEU A 393 -11.51 5.48 8.39
CA LEU A 393 -10.99 4.35 7.61
C LEU A 393 -11.45 4.33 6.15
N LYS A 394 -12.69 4.73 5.90
CA LYS A 394 -13.33 4.76 4.58
C LYS A 394 -13.26 6.14 3.92
N ARG A 395 -12.50 7.07 4.50
CA ARG A 395 -12.36 8.42 3.98
C ARG A 395 -11.72 8.40 2.59
N HIS A 396 -12.25 9.24 1.71
CA HIS A 396 -11.63 9.51 0.42
C HIS A 396 -10.21 10.06 0.60
N PRO A 397 -9.27 9.71 -0.28
CA PRO A 397 -7.93 10.29 -0.29
C PRO A 397 -7.98 11.83 -0.33
N PHE A 398 -7.08 12.46 0.43
CA PHE A 398 -6.90 13.90 0.45
C PHE A 398 -5.45 14.23 0.08
N PRO A 399 -5.21 15.11 -0.90
CA PRO A 399 -3.86 15.44 -1.34
C PRO A 399 -3.08 16.16 -0.23
N GLY A 400 -1.76 15.92 -0.16
CA GLY A 400 -0.87 16.60 0.81
C GLY A 400 -0.92 18.13 0.72
N PRO A 401 -0.89 18.73 -0.50
CA PRO A 401 -1.12 20.17 -0.69
C PRO A 401 -2.53 20.66 -0.31
N GLY A 402 -3.45 19.76 0.02
CA GLY A 402 -4.82 20.07 0.41
C GLY A 402 -5.62 20.81 -0.67
N LEU A 403 -6.37 21.81 -0.25
CA LEU A 403 -7.21 22.62 -1.13
C LEU A 403 -6.42 23.53 -2.08
N ALA A 404 -5.11 23.72 -1.89
CA ALA A 404 -4.31 24.57 -2.77
C ALA A 404 -4.22 24.05 -4.21
N VAL A 405 -4.29 22.73 -4.39
CA VAL A 405 -4.35 22.05 -5.71
C VAL A 405 -5.78 21.82 -6.20
N ARG A 406 -6.75 22.46 -5.54
CA ARG A 406 -8.16 22.49 -5.95
C ARG A 406 -8.63 23.93 -6.19
N ILE A 407 -7.73 24.89 -6.09
CA ILE A 407 -7.95 26.28 -6.44
C ILE A 407 -7.00 26.58 -7.57
N ILE A 408 -7.53 26.58 -8.80
CA ILE A 408 -6.70 26.86 -9.97
C ILE A 408 -6.24 28.33 -9.90
N GLY A 409 -4.93 28.51 -10.05
CA GLY A 409 -4.25 29.79 -9.90
C GLY A 409 -4.03 30.21 -8.44
N GLU A 410 -4.00 31.52 -8.18
CA GLU A 410 -3.60 32.04 -6.87
C GLU A 410 -4.54 31.59 -5.74
N VAL A 411 -3.95 31.11 -4.64
CA VAL A 411 -4.65 30.69 -3.42
C VAL A 411 -4.79 31.88 -2.47
N THR A 412 -6.03 32.30 -2.20
CA THR A 412 -6.33 33.37 -1.24
C THR A 412 -7.25 32.85 -0.15
N GLU A 413 -7.22 33.47 1.02
CA GLU A 413 -8.10 33.11 2.15
C GLU A 413 -9.59 33.13 1.75
N GLU A 414 -9.99 34.13 0.98
CA GLU A 414 -11.35 34.30 0.47
C GLU A 414 -11.81 33.16 -0.44
N LYS A 415 -10.88 32.56 -1.21
CA LYS A 415 -11.12 31.40 -2.08
C LYS A 415 -11.07 30.10 -1.30
N LEU A 416 -10.17 29.98 -0.34
CA LEU A 416 -10.05 28.81 0.55
C LEU A 416 -11.33 28.62 1.36
N GLN A 417 -11.81 29.66 2.04
CA GLN A 417 -13.05 29.61 2.80
C GLN A 417 -14.24 29.26 1.90
N LEU A 418 -14.32 29.85 0.70
CA LEU A 418 -15.38 29.54 -0.24
C LEU A 418 -15.34 28.07 -0.67
N LEU A 419 -14.17 27.54 -1.03
CA LEU A 419 -14.02 26.15 -1.45
C LEU A 419 -14.29 25.17 -0.29
N GLN A 420 -13.89 25.51 0.94
CA GLN A 420 -14.19 24.73 2.13
C GLN A 420 -15.70 24.57 2.35
N GLU A 421 -16.49 25.63 2.16
CA GLU A 421 -17.95 25.56 2.24
C GLU A 421 -18.56 24.72 1.12
N ILE A 422 -18.08 24.90 -0.12
CA ILE A 422 -18.57 24.13 -1.27
C ILE A 422 -18.31 22.63 -1.07
N ASP A 423 -17.07 22.28 -0.69
CA ASP A 423 -16.67 20.89 -0.45
C ASP A 423 -17.49 20.28 0.69
N ASN A 424 -17.72 21.04 1.77
CA ASN A 424 -18.53 20.59 2.90
C ASN A 424 -19.97 20.26 2.48
N ILE A 425 -20.63 21.10 1.68
CA ILE A 425 -21.98 20.83 1.15
C ILE A 425 -21.95 19.57 0.30
N TYR A 426 -21.02 19.49 -0.66
CA TYR A 426 -20.95 18.38 -1.61
C TYR A 426 -20.71 17.04 -0.92
N ILE A 427 -19.74 16.97 -0.02
CA ILE A 427 -19.39 15.76 0.71
C ILE A 427 -20.51 15.36 1.69
N SER A 428 -21.14 16.30 2.38
CA SER A 428 -22.26 16.00 3.29
C SER A 428 -23.44 15.38 2.54
N MET A 429 -23.80 15.93 1.38
CA MET A 429 -24.88 15.39 0.54
C MET A 429 -24.52 14.01 -0.05
N LEU A 430 -23.24 13.73 -0.34
CA LEU A 430 -22.81 12.38 -0.74
C LEU A 430 -23.02 11.35 0.38
N TYR A 431 -22.80 11.72 1.64
CA TYR A 431 -23.11 10.85 2.78
C TYR A 431 -24.61 10.64 2.94
N GLU A 432 -25.41 11.71 2.91
CA GLU A 432 -26.87 11.65 3.05
C GLU A 432 -27.54 10.81 1.95
N SER A 433 -26.98 10.81 0.74
CA SER A 433 -27.47 10.03 -0.40
C SER A 433 -26.97 8.58 -0.42
N GLY A 434 -26.05 8.20 0.49
CA GLY A 434 -25.42 6.89 0.51
C GLY A 434 -24.42 6.64 -0.62
N LEU A 435 -24.10 7.65 -1.45
CA LEU A 435 -23.21 7.52 -2.61
C LEU A 435 -21.73 7.60 -2.25
N TYR A 436 -21.39 8.12 -1.07
CA TYR A 436 -20.00 8.36 -0.67
C TYR A 436 -19.11 7.11 -0.79
N HIS A 437 -19.62 5.95 -0.39
CA HIS A 437 -18.86 4.69 -0.37
C HIS A 437 -18.76 4.00 -1.74
N ASP A 438 -19.58 4.40 -2.71
CA ASP A 438 -19.50 3.92 -4.09
C ASP A 438 -18.41 4.64 -4.89
N ILE A 439 -17.96 5.80 -4.39
CA ILE A 439 -16.99 6.67 -5.05
C ILE A 439 -15.63 6.48 -4.38
N TRP A 440 -14.57 6.40 -5.19
CA TRP A 440 -13.20 6.27 -4.68
C TRP A 440 -12.68 7.62 -4.14
N GLN A 441 -12.93 8.70 -4.87
CA GLN A 441 -12.63 10.06 -4.42
C GLN A 441 -13.61 11.07 -5.04
N ALA A 442 -14.19 11.92 -4.20
CA ALA A 442 -15.00 13.07 -4.62
C ALA A 442 -14.47 14.37 -3.99
N PHE A 443 -14.57 15.46 -4.74
CA PHE A 443 -14.19 16.80 -4.28
C PHE A 443 -14.72 17.91 -5.19
N SER A 444 -14.59 19.14 -4.72
CA SER A 444 -14.84 20.36 -5.49
C SER A 444 -13.55 21.09 -5.89
N VAL A 445 -13.60 21.80 -7.01
CA VAL A 445 -12.51 22.63 -7.55
C VAL A 445 -13.05 24.03 -7.85
N LEU A 446 -12.27 25.06 -7.51
CA LEU A 446 -12.57 26.44 -7.85
C LEU A 446 -11.85 26.87 -9.13
N ILE A 447 -12.62 27.22 -10.16
CA ILE A 447 -12.09 27.66 -11.46
C ILE A 447 -11.79 29.17 -11.38
N PRO A 448 -10.70 29.68 -12.01
CA PRO A 448 -10.36 31.10 -11.97
C PRO A 448 -11.17 31.89 -13.01
N ALA A 449 -12.47 31.59 -13.09
CA ALA A 449 -13.43 32.22 -13.98
C ALA A 449 -14.62 32.74 -13.16
N ARG A 450 -15.15 33.88 -13.60
CA ARG A 450 -16.39 34.44 -13.07
C ARG A 450 -17.46 34.42 -14.16
N THR A 451 -18.70 34.20 -13.76
CA THR A 451 -19.83 34.13 -14.69
C THR A 451 -21.02 34.93 -14.19
N VAL A 452 -21.78 35.46 -15.15
CA VAL A 452 -23.03 36.16 -14.87
C VAL A 452 -24.08 35.14 -14.42
N GLY A 453 -24.84 35.52 -13.39
CA GLY A 453 -26.01 34.79 -12.91
C GLY A 453 -27.14 35.74 -12.55
N VAL A 454 -28.27 35.16 -12.19
CA VAL A 454 -29.45 35.87 -11.68
C VAL A 454 -29.81 35.23 -10.35
N MET A 455 -29.75 36.01 -9.27
CA MET A 455 -30.11 35.57 -7.92
C MET A 455 -30.98 36.66 -7.30
N GLY A 456 -32.18 36.32 -6.84
CA GLY A 456 -33.13 37.28 -6.25
C GLY A 456 -33.45 38.44 -7.19
N ASP A 457 -33.75 38.15 -8.45
CA ASP A 457 -34.05 39.12 -9.53
C ASP A 457 -32.96 40.15 -9.84
N SER A 458 -31.77 40.01 -9.26
CA SER A 458 -30.61 40.88 -9.49
C SER A 458 -29.51 40.16 -10.26
N ARG A 459 -28.81 40.90 -11.13
CA ARG A 459 -27.64 40.40 -11.85
C ARG A 459 -26.48 40.22 -10.87
N THR A 460 -25.93 39.02 -10.80
CA THR A 460 -24.75 38.70 -9.98
C THR A 460 -23.57 38.29 -10.85
N TYR A 461 -22.37 38.40 -10.29
CA TYR A 461 -21.13 37.96 -10.94
C TYR A 461 -20.27 37.18 -9.93
N GLY A 462 -20.31 35.86 -10.05
CA GLY A 462 -19.71 34.94 -9.07
C GLY A 462 -18.83 33.88 -9.70
N HIS A 463 -18.22 33.07 -8.85
CA HIS A 463 -17.30 32.01 -9.22
C HIS A 463 -17.98 30.83 -9.92
N VAL A 464 -17.19 30.09 -10.69
CA VAL A 464 -17.56 28.78 -11.21
C VAL A 464 -16.88 27.70 -10.36
N CYS A 465 -17.66 26.74 -9.89
CA CYS A 465 -17.14 25.56 -9.22
C CYS A 465 -17.32 24.31 -10.10
N CYS A 466 -16.30 23.47 -10.14
CA CYS A 466 -16.37 22.13 -10.72
C CYS A 466 -16.50 21.08 -9.61
N LEU A 467 -17.43 20.16 -9.78
CA LEU A 467 -17.55 18.95 -8.98
C LEU A 467 -16.87 17.80 -9.72
N ARG A 468 -16.11 16.98 -8.98
CA ARG A 468 -15.44 15.80 -9.51
C ARG A 468 -15.68 14.60 -8.60
N ALA A 469 -16.01 13.47 -9.19
CA ALA A 469 -16.06 12.18 -8.53
C ALA A 469 -15.49 11.11 -9.46
N VAL A 470 -14.65 10.23 -8.93
CA VAL A 470 -14.01 9.18 -9.71
C VAL A 470 -14.08 7.82 -9.01
N THR A 471 -14.13 6.76 -9.81
CA THR A 471 -13.98 5.37 -9.37
C THR A 471 -12.66 4.82 -9.85
N SER A 472 -11.93 4.15 -8.97
CA SER A 472 -10.63 3.58 -9.27
C SER A 472 -10.33 2.39 -8.36
N SER A 473 -9.56 1.43 -8.86
CA SER A 473 -9.05 0.29 -8.08
C SER A 473 -7.65 0.55 -7.52
N ASP A 474 -6.81 1.32 -8.22
CA ASP A 474 -5.38 1.50 -7.92
C ASP A 474 -4.89 2.96 -7.97
N GLY A 475 -5.74 3.91 -8.35
CA GLY A 475 -5.40 5.32 -8.55
C GLY A 475 -4.58 5.61 -9.82
N MET A 476 -4.16 4.60 -10.58
CA MET A 476 -3.42 4.75 -11.84
C MET A 476 -4.37 5.01 -13.01
N THR A 477 -5.48 4.27 -13.07
CA THR A 477 -6.60 4.56 -13.97
C THR A 477 -7.83 4.92 -13.16
N ALA A 478 -8.64 5.85 -13.65
CA ALA A 478 -9.85 6.26 -12.94
C ALA A 478 -10.93 6.69 -13.92
N ASP A 479 -12.14 6.19 -13.74
CA ASP A 479 -13.29 6.62 -14.50
C ASP A 479 -14.06 7.71 -13.78
N CYS A 480 -14.63 8.65 -14.53
CA CYS A 480 -15.56 9.61 -13.93
C CYS A 480 -16.77 8.85 -13.40
N PHE A 481 -17.17 9.09 -12.15
CA PHE A 481 -18.38 8.47 -11.64
C PHE A 481 -19.59 9.14 -12.33
N PRO A 482 -20.64 8.41 -12.76
CA PRO A 482 -20.89 6.98 -12.63
C PRO A 482 -20.71 6.25 -13.98
N PHE A 483 -19.61 6.50 -14.68
CA PHE A 483 -19.30 5.83 -15.95
C PHE A 483 -19.22 4.31 -15.76
N GLY A 484 -19.76 3.55 -16.71
CA GLY A 484 -19.85 2.08 -16.63
C GLY A 484 -20.92 1.54 -15.67
N GLU A 485 -21.54 2.37 -14.85
CA GLU A 485 -22.60 1.96 -13.93
C GLU A 485 -23.95 1.71 -14.64
N ALA A 486 -24.85 0.99 -13.97
CA ALA A 486 -26.20 0.77 -14.48
C ALA A 486 -26.94 2.09 -14.76
N LYS A 487 -27.74 2.13 -15.83
CA LYS A 487 -28.49 3.33 -16.27
C LYS A 487 -29.32 3.98 -15.16
N GLU A 488 -29.90 3.18 -14.27
CA GLU A 488 -30.64 3.67 -13.11
C GLU A 488 -29.75 4.48 -12.15
N LYS A 489 -28.54 3.98 -11.85
CA LYS A 489 -27.57 4.66 -10.99
C LYS A 489 -27.07 5.95 -11.63
N GLN A 490 -26.87 5.95 -12.96
CA GLN A 490 -26.51 7.16 -13.70
C GLN A 490 -27.60 8.26 -13.60
N LEU A 491 -28.87 7.89 -13.74
CA LEU A 491 -29.99 8.83 -13.59
C LEU A 491 -30.10 9.36 -12.16
N LYS A 492 -29.99 8.50 -11.14
CA LYS A 492 -29.99 8.91 -9.73
C LYS A 492 -28.83 9.86 -9.41
N PHE A 493 -27.66 9.63 -9.99
CA PHE A 493 -26.53 10.52 -9.81
C PHE A 493 -26.73 11.89 -10.49
N LEU A 494 -27.36 11.93 -11.66
CA LEU A 494 -27.71 13.19 -12.30
C LEU A 494 -28.71 14.00 -11.46
N GLU A 495 -29.74 13.36 -10.89
CA GLU A 495 -30.67 14.00 -9.94
C GLU A 495 -29.93 14.51 -8.69
N PHE A 496 -28.97 13.74 -8.19
CA PHE A 496 -28.11 14.15 -7.09
C PHE A 496 -27.28 15.40 -7.43
N LEU A 497 -26.62 15.45 -8.59
CA LEU A 497 -25.87 16.62 -9.04
C LEU A 497 -26.74 17.88 -9.15
N GLN A 498 -27.98 17.74 -9.61
CA GLN A 498 -28.93 18.86 -9.66
C GLN A 498 -29.24 19.40 -8.26
N LYS A 499 -29.49 18.52 -7.29
CA LYS A 499 -29.73 18.90 -5.88
C LYS A 499 -28.52 19.60 -5.27
N VAL A 500 -27.32 19.05 -5.49
CA VAL A 500 -26.07 19.66 -5.02
C VAL A 500 -25.85 21.03 -5.64
N SER A 501 -26.09 21.18 -6.95
CA SER A 501 -25.97 22.49 -7.61
C SER A 501 -26.92 23.52 -7.02
N VAL A 502 -28.17 23.14 -6.71
CA VAL A 502 -29.14 24.04 -6.06
C VAL A 502 -28.68 24.42 -4.65
N ALA A 503 -28.19 23.45 -3.87
CA ALA A 503 -27.69 23.70 -2.52
C ALA A 503 -26.49 24.65 -2.51
N ILE A 504 -25.48 24.42 -3.37
CA ILE A 504 -24.30 25.27 -3.46
C ILE A 504 -24.69 26.71 -3.84
N VAL A 505 -25.44 26.88 -4.92
CA VAL A 505 -25.82 28.22 -5.43
C VAL A 505 -26.77 28.94 -4.45
N GLY A 506 -27.67 28.20 -3.79
CA GLY A 506 -28.62 28.74 -2.81
C GLY A 506 -27.97 29.15 -1.49
N SER A 507 -26.95 28.41 -1.03
CA SER A 507 -26.27 28.69 0.23
C SER A 507 -25.09 29.65 0.10
N LEU A 508 -24.48 29.76 -1.10
CA LEU A 508 -23.25 30.52 -1.32
C LEU A 508 -23.45 31.58 -2.42
N PRO A 509 -23.78 32.84 -2.06
CA PRO A 509 -24.05 33.92 -3.03
C PRO A 509 -22.88 34.24 -3.98
N ARG A 510 -21.67 33.79 -3.64
CA ARG A 510 -20.45 34.01 -4.41
C ARG A 510 -20.24 32.96 -5.51
N VAL A 511 -21.10 31.95 -5.63
CA VAL A 511 -21.02 30.88 -6.65
C VAL A 511 -22.22 30.96 -7.58
N ASN A 512 -21.97 31.23 -8.86
CA ASN A 512 -23.05 31.41 -9.83
C ASN A 512 -23.30 30.19 -10.70
N ARG A 513 -22.32 29.29 -10.80
CA ARG A 513 -22.36 28.17 -11.74
C ARG A 513 -21.62 26.98 -11.16
N VAL A 514 -22.24 25.82 -11.30
CA VAL A 514 -21.67 24.53 -10.96
C VAL A 514 -21.56 23.71 -12.24
N VAL A 515 -20.41 23.08 -12.46
CA VAL A 515 -20.15 22.15 -13.55
C VAL A 515 -19.69 20.80 -13.00
N TYR A 516 -19.76 19.75 -13.80
CA TYR A 516 -19.29 18.41 -13.42
C TYR A 516 -18.24 17.92 -14.42
N ASP A 517 -17.15 17.35 -13.92
CA ASP A 517 -16.09 16.79 -14.75
C ASP A 517 -16.40 15.35 -15.17
N VAL A 518 -16.59 15.15 -16.47
CA VAL A 518 -16.88 13.85 -17.09
C VAL A 518 -15.65 13.19 -17.71
N THR A 519 -14.44 13.70 -17.46
CA THR A 519 -13.19 13.22 -18.06
C THR A 519 -12.55 12.13 -17.20
N SER A 520 -12.36 10.94 -17.78
CA SER A 520 -11.60 9.83 -17.18
C SER A 520 -10.09 10.08 -17.23
N LYS A 521 -9.36 9.34 -16.40
CA LYS A 521 -7.89 9.25 -16.37
C LYS A 521 -7.47 7.91 -16.98
N PRO A 522 -6.68 7.91 -18.07
CA PRO A 522 -6.28 9.04 -18.94
C PRO A 522 -7.41 9.54 -19.87
N PRO A 523 -7.32 10.75 -20.48
CA PRO A 523 -6.14 11.64 -20.57
C PRO A 523 -6.00 12.64 -19.43
N ALA A 524 -7.02 12.84 -18.58
CA ALA A 524 -6.95 13.78 -17.46
C ALA A 524 -6.18 13.19 -16.26
N THR A 525 -5.83 14.03 -15.30
CA THR A 525 -5.41 13.64 -13.95
C THR A 525 -6.59 13.61 -12.99
N ILE A 526 -6.41 13.12 -11.77
CA ILE A 526 -7.48 13.18 -10.76
C ILE A 526 -7.65 14.63 -10.29
N GLU A 527 -6.62 15.27 -9.74
CA GLU A 527 -6.66 16.68 -9.32
C GLU A 527 -6.51 17.63 -10.53
N TRP A 528 -6.96 18.89 -10.37
CA TRP A 528 -6.98 19.93 -11.42
C TRP A 528 -5.87 21.00 -11.26
N GLU A 529 -5.43 21.21 -10.00
CA GLU A 529 -4.32 22.04 -9.48
C GLU A 529 -4.42 23.57 -9.50
#